data_AF-A0AAD8BL36-F1
#
_entry.id   AF-A0AAD8BL36-F1
#
_cell.length_a   1.000
_cell.length_b   1.000
_cell.length_c   1.000
_cell.angle_alpha   90.00
_cell.angle_beta   90.00
_cell.angle_gamma   90.00
#
_symmetry.space_group_name_H-M   'P 1'
#
loop_
_entity.id
_entity.type
_entity.pdbx_description
1 polymer ?
#
loop_
_entity_poly.entity_id
_entity_poly.type
_entity_poly.pdbx_seq_one_letter_code
_entity_poly.pdbx_strand_id
1 'polypeptide(L)' 'PKKLKIQQQPPVSGKFDLIGPPDPISNIRPIQFHVPLKETATEKSFRLRRSEILQWNQNFWAHHNSSFFK' A
#
# COMPACT_ATOMS: atom_id res chain seq x y z
N PRO A 1 -4.16 -31.76 -3.25
CA PRO A 1 -4.61 -30.36 -3.03
C PRO A 1 -4.33 -29.48 -4.28
N LYS A 2 -5.38 -29.03 -4.98
CA LYS A 2 -5.22 -28.09 -6.11
C LYS A 2 -4.69 -26.76 -5.58
N LYS A 3 -3.44 -26.40 -5.91
CA LYS A 3 -2.88 -25.09 -5.61
C LYS A 3 -3.68 -24.05 -6.41
N LEU A 4 -4.49 -23.25 -5.72
CA LEU A 4 -5.16 -22.11 -6.31
C LEU A 4 -4.08 -21.14 -6.79
N LYS A 5 -3.96 -20.93 -8.11
CA LYS A 5 -3.12 -19.89 -8.67
C LYS A 5 -3.80 -18.55 -8.41
N ILE A 6 -3.51 -17.95 -7.26
CA ILE A 6 -3.93 -16.58 -6.96
C ILE A 6 -3.13 -15.68 -7.88
N GLN A 7 -3.80 -15.07 -8.88
CA GLN A 7 -3.20 -14.02 -9.69
C GLN A 7 -2.91 -12.83 -8.76
N GLN A 8 -1.64 -12.50 -8.57
CA GLN A 8 -1.19 -11.40 -7.72
C GLN A 8 -1.38 -10.03 -8.36
N GLN A 9 -2.30 -9.89 -9.32
CA GLN A 9 -2.55 -8.63 -9.98
C GLN A 9 -3.85 -8.05 -9.42
N PRO A 10 -3.81 -6.83 -8.84
CA PRO A 10 -5.02 -6.22 -8.36
C PRO A 10 -6.03 -6.06 -9.50
N PRO A 11 -7.34 -6.24 -9.24
CA PRO A 11 -8.36 -6.00 -10.25
C PRO A 11 -8.24 -4.56 -10.76
N VAL A 12 -8.10 -4.42 -12.08
CA VAL A 12 -7.73 -3.16 -12.79
C VAL A 12 -8.79 -2.06 -12.67
N SER A 13 -9.96 -2.34 -12.09
CA SER A 13 -11.11 -1.43 -12.12
C SER A 13 -11.97 -1.55 -10.85
N GLY A 14 -11.44 -1.13 -9.71
CA GLY A 14 -12.21 -0.96 -8.49
C GLY A 14 -12.23 0.51 -8.06
N LYS A 15 -13.37 1.03 -7.62
CA LYS A 15 -13.50 2.35 -6.95
C LYS A 15 -12.88 2.38 -5.54
N PHE A 16 -12.01 1.42 -5.23
CA PHE A 16 -11.58 1.10 -3.87
C PHE A 16 -10.06 1.03 -3.82
N ASP A 17 -9.52 1.42 -2.66
CA ASP A 17 -8.11 1.24 -2.36
C ASP A 17 -7.79 -0.25 -2.19
N LEU A 18 -6.61 -0.64 -2.66
CA LEU A 18 -6.17 -2.03 -2.64
C LEU A 18 -5.13 -2.19 -1.53
N ILE A 19 -5.38 -3.13 -0.62
CA ILE A 19 -4.50 -3.41 0.52
C ILE A 19 -3.78 -4.72 0.28
N GLY A 20 -2.45 -4.66 0.26
CA GLY A 20 -1.59 -5.81 0.02
C GLY A 20 -1.40 -6.72 1.25
N PRO A 21 -0.67 -7.84 1.05
CA PRO A 21 -0.14 -8.62 2.17
C PRO A 21 0.81 -7.78 3.03
N PRO A 22 1.00 -8.12 4.31
CA PRO A 22 1.94 -7.40 5.17
C PRO A 22 3.37 -7.48 4.63
N ASP A 23 4.10 -6.37 4.71
CA ASP A 23 5.52 -6.31 4.39
C ASP A 23 6.33 -7.15 5.39
N PRO A 24 7.28 -7.98 4.92
CA PRO A 24 8.01 -8.91 5.80
C PRO A 24 8.95 -8.22 6.80
N ILE A 25 9.32 -6.95 6.59
CA ILE A 25 10.25 -6.23 7.45
C ILE A 25 9.50 -5.29 8.39
N SER A 26 8.64 -4.43 7.85
CA SER A 26 7.90 -3.43 8.64
C SER A 26 6.62 -3.97 9.28
N ASN A 27 6.09 -5.12 8.81
CA ASN A 27 4.75 -5.64 9.11
C ASN A 27 3.58 -4.73 8.71
N ILE A 28 3.83 -3.64 7.99
CA ILE A 28 2.78 -2.74 7.48
C ILE A 28 2.26 -3.25 6.13
N ARG A 29 0.96 -3.10 5.90
CA ARG A 29 0.34 -3.46 4.61
C ARG A 29 0.49 -2.29 3.61
N PRO A 30 1.06 -2.52 2.42
CA PRO A 30 1.11 -1.51 1.38
C PRO A 30 -0.30 -1.24 0.84
N ILE A 31 -0.59 0.02 0.55
CA ILE A 31 -1.88 0.45 0.01
C ILE A 31 -1.64 1.08 -1.36
N GLN A 32 -2.30 0.54 -2.39
CA GLN A 32 -2.38 1.17 -3.69
C GLN A 32 -3.69 1.96 -3.76
N PHE A 33 -3.56 3.29 -3.72
CA PHE A 33 -4.72 4.18 -3.78
C PHE A 33 -5.37 4.15 -5.16
N HIS A 34 -6.71 4.11 -5.17
CA HIS A 34 -7.46 4.29 -6.40
C HIS A 34 -7.33 5.74 -6.89
N VAL A 35 -7.12 5.90 -8.20
CA VAL A 35 -7.09 7.21 -8.87
C VAL A 35 -8.29 7.33 -9.79
N PRO A 36 -9.30 8.16 -9.46
CA PRO A 36 -10.47 8.33 -10.31
C PRO A 36 -10.12 9.08 -11.61
N LEU A 37 -10.84 8.77 -12.70
CA LEU A 37 -10.66 9.40 -14.02
C LEU A 37 -10.85 10.93 -14.00
N LYS A 38 -11.71 11.44 -13.12
CA LYS A 38 -11.98 12.88 -12.94
C LYS A 38 -11.60 13.34 -11.53
N GLU A 39 -10.38 13.00 -11.10
CA GLU A 39 -9.85 13.41 -9.79
C GLU A 39 -9.81 14.94 -9.67
N THR A 40 -10.46 15.48 -8.64
CA THR A 40 -10.39 16.91 -8.30
C THR A 40 -9.02 17.24 -7.70
N ALA A 41 -8.61 18.52 -7.75
CA ALA A 41 -7.34 18.95 -7.18
C ALA A 41 -7.24 18.62 -5.67
N THR A 42 -8.34 18.78 -4.93
CA THR A 42 -8.41 18.45 -3.50
C THR A 42 -8.22 16.95 -3.26
N GLU A 43 -8.94 16.09 -3.99
CA GLU A 43 -8.77 14.62 -3.90
C GLU A 43 -7.34 14.19 -4.20
N LYS A 44 -6.74 14.75 -5.26
CA LYS A 44 -5.34 14.49 -5.62
C LYS A 44 -4.39 14.86 -4.48
N SER A 45 -4.52 16.07 -3.93
CA SER A 45 -3.68 16.53 -2.82
C SER A 45 -3.82 15.64 -1.59
N PHE A 46 -5.04 15.18 -1.29
CA PHE A 46 -5.31 14.27 -0.19
C PHE A 46 -4.66 12.91 -0.40
N ARG A 47 -4.81 12.33 -1.60
CA ARG A 47 -4.17 11.06 -1.97
C ARG A 47 -2.65 11.12 -1.89
N LEU A 48 -2.04 12.19 -2.40
CA LEU A 48 -0.59 12.39 -2.34
C LEU A 48 -0.09 12.46 -0.90
N ARG A 49 -0.73 13.27 -0.05
CA ARG A 49 -0.37 13.37 1.38
C ARG A 49 -0.49 12.03 2.11
N ARG A 50 -1.56 11.27 1.82
CA ARG A 50 -1.71 9.91 2.36
C ARG A 50 -0.60 8.97 1.91
N SER A 51 -0.19 9.08 0.66
CA SER A 51 0.91 8.28 0.09
C SER A 51 2.24 8.62 0.75
N GLU A 52 2.52 9.90 0.98
CA GLU A 52 3.72 10.38 1.68
C GLU A 52 3.79 9.86 3.12
N ILE A 53 2.69 9.98 3.87
CA ILE A 53 2.60 9.50 5.25
C ILE A 53 2.79 7.98 5.32
N LEU A 54 2.15 7.23 4.41
CA LEU A 54 2.28 5.77 4.38
C LEU A 54 3.71 5.34 4.08
N GLN A 55 4.36 6.00 3.11
CA GLN A 55 5.76 5.74 2.78
C GLN A 55 6.69 6.04 3.95
N TRP A 56 6.47 7.17 4.64
CA TRP A 56 7.23 7.50 5.84
C TRP A 56 7.06 6.45 6.95
N ASN A 57 5.82 6.01 7.21
CA ASN A 57 5.52 5.00 8.21
C ASN A 57 6.17 3.66 7.89
N GLN A 58 6.09 3.22 6.62
CA GLN A 58 6.75 2.02 6.12
C GLN A 58 8.26 2.08 6.36
N ASN A 59 8.90 3.20 5.98
CA ASN A 59 10.34 3.38 6.10
C ASN A 59 10.78 3.38 7.57
N PHE A 60 10.03 4.08 8.43
CA PHE A 60 10.30 4.15 9.86
C PHE A 60 10.30 2.75 10.48
N TRP A 61 9.23 1.97 10.30
CA TRP A 61 9.13 0.64 10.89
C TRP A 61 10.07 -0.38 10.26
N ALA A 62 10.33 -0.29 8.95
CA ALA A 62 11.33 -1.13 8.31
C ALA A 62 12.71 -0.91 8.94
N HIS A 63 13.10 0.36 9.15
CA HIS A 63 14.37 0.71 9.77
C HIS A 63 14.44 0.32 11.24
N HIS A 64 13.36 0.58 12.00
CA HIS A 64 13.25 0.23 13.41
C HIS A 64 13.37 -1.28 13.63
N ASN A 65 12.55 -2.07 12.92
CA ASN A 65 12.54 -3.53 13.04
C ASN A 65 13.89 -4.13 12.61
N SER A 66 14.46 -3.64 11.50
CA SER A 66 15.77 -4.09 11.03
C SER A 66 16.92 -3.75 12.00
N SER A 67 16.73 -2.77 12.90
CA SER A 67 17.73 -2.43 13.92
C SER A 67 17.53 -3.21 15.21
N PHE A 68 16.30 -3.64 15.49
CA PHE A 68 15.94 -4.39 16.70
C PHE A 68 16.25 -5.89 16.57
N PHE A 69 16.03 -6.48 15.39
CA PHE A 69 16.29 -7.90 15.11
C PHE A 69 17.71 -8.18 14.59
N LYS A 70 18.65 -7.23 14.78
CA LYS A 70 20.08 -7.40 14.47
C LYS A 70 20.82 -8.13 15.58
#